data_AF-H2ASW3-F1
#
_entry.id   AF-H2ASW3-F1
#
_cell.length_a   1.000
_cell.length_b   1.000
_cell.length_c   1.000
_cell.angle_alpha   90.00
_cell.angle_beta   90.00
_cell.angle_gamma   90.00
#
_symmetry.space_group_name_H-M   'P 1'
#
loop_
_entity.id
_entity.type
_entity.pdbx_description
1 polymer ?
#
loop_
_entity_poly.entity_id
_entity_poly.type
_entity_poly.pdbx_seq_one_letter_code
_entity_poly.pdbx_strand_id
1 'polypeptide(L)'
;MLFTGPRFFHLQLLSKAKLSNGMLYAKVAPQLLVPSRIRFISTNTHDVFTSKELEIARTERLKGLGPIVSRLPKKLIPYAELMRLEKPVGTWLLYLPCTWAILIGAIETSASLGHTLGILGLFGLGSVIMRGAGCTINDLLDKDLDSKVIRSVERPLASGRISTRNATLFLAGQTVAGAGILSLLPAGCWWLGLTSLPIVFTYPLFKRFTYYPQAALSACFTWGALLGFPAMGIFDWPTMIPLYLGTYLWCMTYDTIYAHQDKKYDIKAGIKSTALAWGKNTKKICFGLSAAQLSLYTIAGINSGLILGPGFLGGLAIFGYRLITMLSKVNLDDPKDCRRAFLANINTGLYFSYALFFEYLLKSFF
;
A
#
# COMPACT_ATOMS: atom_id res chain seq x y z
N MET A 1 -45.77 32.80 -7.63
CA MET A 1 -45.31 33.79 -6.64
C MET A 1 -43.82 34.01 -6.83
N LEU A 2 -43.47 35.20 -7.36
CA LEU A 2 -42.18 35.92 -7.37
C LEU A 2 -40.91 35.16 -7.82
N PHE A 3 -40.56 35.24 -9.12
CA PHE A 3 -39.69 36.24 -9.83
C PHE A 3 -38.17 35.94 -9.67
N THR A 4 -37.53 35.23 -10.62
CA THR A 4 -36.77 35.67 -11.84
C THR A 4 -35.28 36.00 -11.62
N GLY A 5 -34.40 35.45 -12.49
CA GLY A 5 -32.99 35.85 -12.67
C GLY A 5 -32.81 37.21 -13.36
N PRO A 6 -31.78 37.51 -14.19
CA PRO A 6 -30.72 36.65 -14.77
C PRO A 6 -29.28 37.26 -14.77
N ARG A 7 -28.36 36.57 -15.49
CA ARG A 7 -26.95 36.91 -15.83
C ARG A 7 -26.78 38.26 -16.55
N PHE A 8 -25.58 38.88 -16.50
CA PHE A 8 -24.74 39.29 -17.67
C PHE A 8 -23.45 40.09 -17.27
N PHE A 9 -22.31 39.70 -17.87
CA PHE A 9 -21.17 40.48 -18.44
C PHE A 9 -20.15 41.35 -17.64
N HIS A 10 -18.85 41.13 -17.99
CA HIS A 10 -17.67 42.02 -18.20
C HIS A 10 -17.36 43.17 -17.19
N LEU A 11 -16.11 43.57 -16.86
CA LEU A 11 -14.91 43.83 -17.66
C LEU A 11 -13.69 44.04 -16.71
N GLN A 12 -12.47 44.04 -17.29
CA GLN A 12 -11.15 44.28 -16.69
C GLN A 12 -11.00 45.64 -15.96
N LEU A 13 -10.06 45.75 -15.00
CA LEU A 13 -8.94 46.72 -15.06
C LEU A 13 -7.92 46.59 -13.91
N LEU A 14 -6.70 46.93 -14.27
CA LEU A 14 -5.43 46.92 -13.54
C LEU A 14 -5.38 47.89 -12.36
N SER A 15 -4.57 47.58 -11.33
CA SER A 15 -3.72 48.58 -10.69
C SER A 15 -2.56 47.96 -9.92
N LYS A 16 -1.34 48.38 -10.27
CA LYS A 16 -0.11 48.20 -9.52
C LYS A 16 -0.13 49.16 -8.32
N ALA A 17 0.26 48.68 -7.13
CA ALA A 17 0.83 49.54 -6.10
C ALA A 17 1.93 48.80 -5.33
N LYS A 18 3.18 49.14 -5.65
CA LYS A 18 4.34 49.02 -4.77
C LYS A 18 4.13 50.03 -3.63
N LEU A 19 4.32 49.65 -2.38
CA LEU A 19 4.90 50.53 -1.36
C LEU A 19 5.47 49.71 -0.19
N SER A 20 6.70 50.05 0.14
CA SER A 20 7.49 49.59 1.26
C SER A 20 6.88 50.05 2.58
N ASN A 21 7.02 49.23 3.63
CA ASN A 21 7.82 49.56 4.82
C ASN A 21 7.63 48.48 5.87
N GLY A 22 8.74 48.14 6.52
CA GLY A 22 8.81 47.10 7.52
C GLY A 22 8.08 47.47 8.81
N MET A 23 7.63 46.45 9.52
CA MET A 23 7.47 46.54 10.95
C MET A 23 7.75 45.17 11.56
N LEU A 24 8.66 45.19 12.54
CA LEU A 24 9.14 44.07 13.33
C LEU A 24 7.97 43.28 13.95
N TYR A 25 8.04 41.96 13.86
CA TYR A 25 7.58 41.09 14.94
C TYR A 25 8.61 39.98 15.16
N ALA A 26 9.46 40.19 16.16
CA ALA A 26 10.25 39.15 16.78
C ALA A 26 9.29 38.22 17.55
N LYS A 27 9.18 36.96 17.12
CA LYS A 27 8.69 35.87 17.96
C LYS A 27 9.68 34.72 17.90
N VAL A 28 10.30 34.51 19.06
CA VAL A 28 11.30 33.51 19.41
C VAL A 28 10.81 32.11 19.01
N ALA A 29 11.51 31.47 18.07
CA ALA A 29 11.37 30.05 17.80
C ALA A 29 12.28 29.27 18.78
N PRO A 30 11.81 28.18 19.43
CA PRO A 30 12.67 27.40 20.30
C PRO A 30 13.75 26.69 19.46
N GLN A 31 15.01 27.06 19.71
CA GLN A 31 16.18 26.39 19.16
C GLN A 31 16.20 24.93 19.66
N LEU A 32 15.82 24.01 18.79
CA LEU A 32 16.08 22.58 18.96
C LEU A 32 17.59 22.35 18.82
N LEU A 33 18.26 22.16 19.95
CA LEU A 33 19.65 21.70 20.04
C LEU A 33 19.78 20.34 19.32
N VAL A 34 20.36 20.37 18.12
CA VAL A 34 20.84 19.18 17.40
C VAL A 34 22.16 18.76 18.06
N PRO A 35 22.27 17.56 18.68
CA PRO A 35 23.56 17.10 19.17
C PRO A 35 24.45 16.74 17.98
N SER A 36 25.57 17.43 17.89
CA SER A 36 26.64 17.14 16.95
C SER A 36 27.38 15.84 17.35
N ARG A 37 27.86 15.11 16.33
CA ARG A 37 28.64 13.86 16.37
C ARG A 37 27.87 12.54 16.34
N ILE A 38 27.38 12.23 15.14
CA ILE A 38 27.51 10.87 14.59
C ILE A 38 28.58 10.99 13.48
N ARG A 39 29.70 10.28 13.61
CA ARG A 39 30.71 10.21 12.54
C ARG A 39 30.09 9.47 11.36
N PHE A 40 29.81 10.19 10.29
CA PHE A 40 29.44 9.62 9.00
C PHE A 40 30.66 8.91 8.42
N ILE A 41 30.54 7.60 8.18
CA ILE A 41 31.44 6.91 7.26
C ILE A 41 30.97 7.34 5.86
N SER A 42 31.69 8.30 5.30
CA SER A 42 31.43 8.88 3.98
C SER A 42 31.68 7.85 2.88
N THR A 43 30.61 7.36 2.27
CA THR A 43 30.61 7.09 0.83
C THR A 43 30.09 8.38 0.17
N ASN A 44 30.90 9.06 -0.64
CA ASN A 44 30.65 10.39 -1.25
C ASN A 44 29.19 10.62 -1.72
N THR A 45 28.31 11.08 -0.83
CA THR A 45 26.99 11.61 -1.19
C THR A 45 27.05 13.12 -1.48
N HIS A 46 28.15 13.77 -1.10
CA HIS A 46 28.36 15.22 -1.30
C HIS A 46 28.53 15.62 -2.77
N ASP A 47 28.84 14.69 -3.66
CA ASP A 47 29.03 14.99 -5.10
C ASP A 47 27.70 15.04 -5.88
N VAL A 48 26.59 14.56 -5.31
CA VAL A 48 25.32 14.40 -6.05
C VAL A 48 24.26 15.43 -5.67
N PHE A 49 24.22 15.88 -4.41
CA PHE A 49 23.20 16.80 -3.90
C PHE A 49 23.80 17.90 -3.05
N THR A 50 23.22 19.09 -3.14
CA THR A 50 23.61 20.24 -2.30
C THR A 50 23.16 20.03 -0.85
N SER A 51 23.87 20.65 0.10
CA SER A 51 23.51 20.59 1.53
C SER A 51 22.07 21.03 1.82
N LYS A 52 21.58 22.02 1.06
CA LYS A 52 20.21 22.53 1.19
C LYS A 52 19.17 21.50 0.76
N GLU A 53 19.42 20.76 -0.32
CA GLU A 53 18.53 19.70 -0.77
C GLU A 53 18.46 18.55 0.24
N LEU A 54 19.61 18.16 0.82
CA LEU A 54 19.67 17.14 1.87
C LEU A 54 18.91 17.58 3.14
N GLU A 55 19.02 18.85 3.53
CA GLU A 55 18.29 19.39 4.67
C GLU A 55 16.77 19.40 4.45
N ILE A 56 16.33 19.76 3.24
CA ILE A 56 14.92 19.69 2.85
C ILE A 56 14.44 18.23 2.91
N ALA A 57 15.18 17.30 2.29
CA ALA A 57 14.83 15.88 2.30
C ALA A 57 14.71 15.32 3.73
N ARG A 58 15.64 15.69 4.62
CA ARG A 58 15.60 15.30 6.03
C ARG A 58 14.38 15.86 6.76
N THR A 59 14.09 17.13 6.53
CA THR A 59 12.94 17.80 7.14
C THR A 59 11.62 17.18 6.68
N GLU A 60 11.49 16.88 5.39
CA GLU A 60 10.34 16.16 4.84
C GLU A 60 10.22 14.75 5.42
N ARG A 61 11.34 14.04 5.60
CA ARG A 61 11.36 12.71 6.20
C ARG A 61 10.87 12.72 7.63
N LEU A 62 11.37 13.65 8.46
CA LEU A 62 10.96 13.80 9.86
C LEU A 62 9.48 14.16 10.00
N LYS A 63 8.97 15.08 9.15
CA LYS A 63 7.54 15.39 9.07
C LYS A 63 6.70 14.17 8.68
N GLY A 64 7.27 13.28 7.86
CA GLY A 64 6.64 12.07 7.36
C GLY A 64 6.59 10.88 8.34
N LEU A 65 7.13 10.99 9.56
CA LEU A 65 7.10 9.90 10.56
C LEU A 65 5.69 9.65 11.13
N GLY A 66 4.80 10.63 11.06
CA GLY A 66 3.47 10.51 11.66
C GLY A 66 3.49 10.41 13.19
N PRO A 67 2.32 10.33 13.83
CA PRO A 67 2.19 10.48 15.29
C PRO A 67 2.71 9.28 16.09
N ILE A 68 2.71 8.07 15.50
CA ILE A 68 3.11 6.84 16.21
C ILE A 68 4.63 6.67 16.16
N VAL A 69 5.22 6.67 14.96
CA VAL A 69 6.66 6.41 14.80
C VAL A 69 7.51 7.54 15.38
N SER A 70 7.05 8.80 15.32
CA SER A 70 7.78 9.93 15.91
C SER A 70 7.93 9.86 17.44
N ARG A 71 7.07 9.10 18.13
CA ARG A 71 7.11 8.90 19.59
C ARG A 71 7.97 7.71 20.01
N LEU A 72 8.45 6.90 19.08
CA LEU A 72 9.31 5.77 19.40
C LEU A 72 10.68 6.26 19.90
N PRO A 73 11.39 5.46 20.72
CA PRO A 73 12.78 5.73 21.05
C PRO A 73 13.61 5.97 19.79
N LYS A 74 14.49 6.98 19.80
CA LYS A 74 15.29 7.41 18.62
C LYS A 74 16.03 6.26 17.92
N LYS A 75 16.45 5.23 18.69
CA LYS A 75 17.12 4.04 18.16
C LYS A 75 16.21 3.09 17.36
N LEU A 76 14.90 3.10 17.63
CA LEU A 76 13.91 2.23 16.97
C LEU A 76 13.27 2.88 15.75
N ILE A 77 13.27 4.22 15.67
CA ILE A 77 12.69 4.98 14.56
C ILE A 77 13.20 4.48 13.19
N PRO A 78 14.52 4.28 12.97
CA PRO A 78 15.01 3.79 11.69
C PRO A 78 14.48 2.39 11.32
N TYR A 79 14.26 1.51 12.30
CA TYR A 79 13.72 0.16 12.04
C TYR A 79 12.22 0.20 11.75
N ALA A 80 11.47 1.05 12.45
CA ALA A 80 10.06 1.30 12.15
C ALA A 80 9.88 1.91 10.75
N GLU A 81 10.77 2.81 10.35
CA GLU A 81 10.83 3.36 8.99
C GLU A 81 11.18 2.30 7.94
N LEU A 82 12.08 1.38 8.27
CA LEU A 82 12.45 0.26 7.40
C LEU A 82 11.24 -0.67 7.15
N MET A 83 10.43 -0.87 8.18
CA MET A 83 9.15 -1.58 8.09
C MET A 83 8.01 -0.78 7.44
N ARG A 84 8.21 0.51 7.16
CA ARG A 84 7.19 1.45 6.68
C ARG A 84 6.00 1.61 7.65
N LEU A 85 6.23 1.52 8.97
CA LEU A 85 5.16 1.72 9.97
C LEU A 85 4.57 3.14 9.94
N GLU A 86 5.31 4.12 9.43
CA GLU A 86 4.83 5.49 9.20
C GLU A 86 3.91 5.61 7.99
N LYS A 87 3.90 4.60 7.10
CA LYS A 87 3.09 4.52 5.87
C LYS A 87 2.44 3.13 5.76
N PRO A 88 1.47 2.80 6.63
CA PRO A 88 0.90 1.44 6.75
C PRO A 88 0.00 1.00 5.59
N VAL A 89 -0.04 1.77 4.49
CA VAL A 89 -0.87 1.51 3.31
C VAL A 89 -0.60 0.11 2.75
N GLY A 90 0.67 -0.25 2.65
CA GLY A 90 1.08 -1.57 2.18
C GLY A 90 0.68 -2.70 3.13
N THR A 91 0.64 -2.46 4.44
CA THR A 91 0.17 -3.44 5.41
C THR A 91 -1.32 -3.69 5.24
N TRP A 92 -2.11 -2.62 5.10
CA TRP A 92 -3.55 -2.75 4.87
C TRP A 92 -3.87 -3.46 3.56
N LEU A 93 -3.24 -3.06 2.46
CA LEU A 93 -3.51 -3.68 1.15
C LEU A 93 -3.05 -5.14 1.07
N LEU A 94 -2.08 -5.55 1.89
CA LEU A 94 -1.69 -6.96 2.06
C LEU A 94 -2.71 -7.73 2.91
N TYR A 95 -3.26 -7.10 3.95
CA TYR A 95 -4.17 -7.74 4.92
C TYR A 95 -5.61 -7.89 4.42
N LEU A 96 -6.10 -6.96 3.58
CA LEU A 96 -7.49 -6.95 3.13
C LEU A 96 -7.90 -8.21 2.34
N PRO A 97 -7.11 -8.70 1.36
CA PRO A 97 -7.41 -9.98 0.70
C PRO A 97 -7.47 -11.16 1.67
N CYS A 98 -6.60 -11.20 2.68
CA CYS A 98 -6.65 -12.22 3.74
C CYS A 98 -7.96 -12.17 4.49
N THR A 99 -8.39 -10.97 4.87
CA THR A 99 -9.62 -10.73 5.64
C THR A 99 -10.83 -11.27 4.90
N TRP A 100 -10.92 -11.06 3.58
CA TRP A 100 -12.06 -11.53 2.80
C TRP A 100 -12.11 -13.06 2.70
N ALA A 101 -10.96 -13.68 2.43
CA ALA A 101 -10.85 -15.14 2.39
C ALA A 101 -11.16 -15.78 3.74
N ILE A 102 -10.65 -15.21 4.83
CA ILE A 102 -10.92 -15.69 6.20
C ILE A 102 -12.41 -15.57 6.53
N LEU A 103 -13.05 -14.45 6.21
CA LEU A 103 -14.48 -14.25 6.51
C LEU A 103 -15.38 -15.18 5.70
N ILE A 104 -15.08 -15.35 4.39
CA ILE A 104 -15.82 -16.29 3.55
C ILE A 104 -15.62 -17.73 4.08
N GLY A 105 -14.38 -18.13 4.35
CA GLY A 105 -14.11 -19.46 4.89
C GLY A 105 -14.69 -19.69 6.30
N ALA A 106 -14.77 -18.65 7.14
CA ALA A 106 -15.43 -18.70 8.43
C ALA A 106 -16.94 -18.93 8.32
N ILE A 107 -17.58 -18.34 7.30
CA ILE A 107 -18.99 -18.57 7.02
C ILE A 107 -19.20 -20.03 6.57
N GLU A 108 -18.40 -20.50 5.61
CA GLU A 108 -18.52 -21.86 5.06
C GLU A 108 -18.29 -22.95 6.12
N THR A 109 -17.37 -22.71 7.06
CA THR A 109 -17.05 -23.64 8.15
C THR A 109 -17.89 -23.45 9.41
N SER A 110 -18.78 -22.45 9.43
CA SER A 110 -19.53 -22.06 10.64
C SER A 110 -18.60 -21.82 11.85
N ALA A 111 -17.43 -21.22 11.61
CA ALA A 111 -16.43 -21.01 12.63
C ALA A 111 -16.91 -20.03 13.71
N SER A 112 -16.56 -20.31 14.98
CA SER A 112 -16.88 -19.42 16.10
C SER A 112 -16.22 -18.05 15.98
N LEU A 113 -16.86 -17.01 16.55
CA LEU A 113 -16.35 -15.64 16.52
C LEU A 113 -14.92 -15.54 17.10
N GLY A 114 -14.66 -16.24 18.20
CA GLY A 114 -13.34 -16.25 18.84
C GLY A 114 -12.24 -16.82 17.93
N HIS A 115 -12.52 -17.92 17.23
CA HIS A 115 -11.59 -18.51 16.28
C HIS A 115 -11.35 -17.57 15.09
N THR A 116 -12.42 -17.04 14.49
CA THR A 116 -12.35 -16.11 13.34
C THR A 116 -11.54 -14.85 13.69
N LEU A 117 -11.81 -14.22 14.83
CA LEU A 117 -11.04 -13.06 15.30
C LEU A 117 -9.58 -13.41 15.59
N GLY A 118 -9.30 -14.61 16.11
CA GLY A 118 -7.94 -15.12 16.31
C GLY A 118 -7.16 -15.21 14.99
N ILE A 119 -7.74 -15.84 13.96
CA ILE A 119 -7.11 -15.98 12.64
C ILE A 119 -6.93 -14.61 11.96
N LEU A 120 -7.92 -13.73 12.03
CA LEU A 120 -7.79 -12.34 11.57
C LEU A 120 -6.63 -11.61 12.26
N GLY A 121 -6.50 -11.75 13.59
CA GLY A 121 -5.40 -11.19 14.36
C GLY A 121 -4.03 -11.72 13.94
N LEU A 122 -3.90 -13.03 13.71
CA LEU A 122 -2.66 -13.65 13.23
C LEU A 122 -2.27 -13.14 11.86
N PHE A 123 -3.20 -13.06 10.90
CA PHE A 123 -2.94 -12.51 9.58
C PHE A 123 -2.67 -11.00 9.60
N GLY A 124 -3.28 -10.25 10.51
CA GLY A 124 -3.00 -8.83 10.71
C GLY A 124 -1.57 -8.60 11.19
N LEU A 125 -1.13 -9.34 12.20
CA LEU A 125 0.24 -9.29 12.70
C LEU A 125 1.24 -9.78 11.63
N GLY A 126 0.92 -10.88 10.95
CA GLY A 126 1.69 -11.41 9.84
C GLY A 126 1.86 -10.38 8.72
N SER A 127 0.80 -9.62 8.39
CA SER A 127 0.84 -8.59 7.36
C SER A 127 1.76 -7.42 7.75
N VAL A 128 1.79 -7.02 9.03
CA VAL A 128 2.73 -6.00 9.53
C VAL A 128 4.18 -6.48 9.37
N ILE A 129 4.46 -7.71 9.81
CA ILE A 129 5.81 -8.28 9.80
C ILE A 129 6.29 -8.53 8.37
N MET A 130 5.51 -9.21 7.55
CA MET A 130 5.90 -9.62 6.20
C MET A 130 5.94 -8.45 5.23
N ARG A 131 5.06 -7.44 5.37
CA ARG A 131 5.24 -6.18 4.63
C ARG A 131 6.55 -5.49 5.01
N GLY A 132 6.88 -5.49 6.30
CA GLY A 132 8.14 -4.96 6.81
C GLY A 132 9.36 -5.70 6.28
N ALA A 133 9.31 -7.03 6.21
CA ALA A 133 10.35 -7.87 5.63
C ALA A 133 10.55 -7.56 4.14
N GLY A 134 9.46 -7.49 3.37
CA GLY A 134 9.51 -7.11 1.96
C GLY A 134 10.13 -5.71 1.75
N CYS A 135 9.76 -4.74 2.58
CA CYS A 135 10.36 -3.39 2.53
C CYS A 135 11.85 -3.40 2.91
N THR A 136 12.25 -4.24 3.86
CA THR A 136 13.66 -4.41 4.26
C THR A 136 14.50 -5.01 3.14
N ILE A 137 13.99 -6.05 2.46
CA ILE A 137 14.64 -6.64 1.28
C ILE A 137 14.79 -5.60 0.16
N ASN A 138 13.74 -4.84 -0.13
CA ASN A 138 13.79 -3.80 -1.16
C ASN A 138 14.85 -2.74 -0.84
N ASP A 139 14.89 -2.22 0.40
CA ASP A 139 15.88 -1.21 0.79
C ASP A 139 17.31 -1.78 0.83
N LEU A 140 17.49 -3.08 1.11
CA LEU A 140 18.79 -3.78 1.00
C LEU A 140 19.27 -3.83 -0.46
N LEU A 141 18.39 -4.16 -1.39
CA LEU A 141 18.72 -4.29 -2.82
C LEU A 141 18.88 -2.95 -3.53
N ASP A 142 18.11 -1.93 -3.12
CA ASP A 142 18.09 -0.61 -3.77
C ASP A 142 19.00 0.42 -3.07
N LYS A 143 19.74 0.05 -2.00
CA LYS A 143 20.56 0.97 -1.18
C LYS A 143 21.43 1.95 -1.99
N ASP A 144 22.19 1.45 -2.97
CA ASP A 144 23.13 2.26 -3.76
C ASP A 144 22.42 3.15 -4.80
N LEU A 145 21.22 2.75 -5.22
CA LEU A 145 20.36 3.55 -6.08
C LEU A 145 19.67 4.64 -5.26
N ASP A 146 19.15 4.29 -4.09
CA ASP A 146 18.47 5.20 -3.19
C ASP A 146 19.39 6.32 -2.68
N SER A 147 20.68 6.05 -2.47
CA SER A 147 21.67 7.08 -2.10
C SER A 147 21.90 8.12 -3.20
N LYS A 148 21.45 7.85 -4.45
CA LYS A 148 21.60 8.73 -5.62
C LYS A 148 20.28 9.41 -6.02
N VAL A 149 19.21 9.26 -5.23
CA VAL A 149 17.90 9.85 -5.52
C VAL A 149 17.43 10.68 -4.31
N ILE A 150 17.21 11.99 -4.52
CA ILE A 150 16.91 12.94 -3.44
C ILE A 150 15.73 12.52 -2.55
N ARG A 151 14.71 11.88 -3.14
CA ARG A 151 13.51 11.44 -2.41
C ARG A 151 13.76 10.25 -1.47
N SER A 152 14.81 9.47 -1.72
CA SER A 152 15.13 8.23 -0.98
C SER A 152 16.49 8.26 -0.29
N VAL A 153 17.28 9.31 -0.47
CA VAL A 153 18.59 9.48 0.19
C VAL A 153 18.50 9.42 1.72
N GLU A 154 17.38 9.85 2.31
CA GLU A 154 17.12 9.80 3.75
C GLU A 154 16.48 8.48 4.23
N ARG A 155 16.35 7.46 3.37
CA ARG A 155 15.95 6.11 3.81
C ARG A 155 16.99 5.53 4.80
N PRO A 156 16.60 4.70 5.77
CA PRO A 156 17.50 4.24 6.83
C PRO A 156 18.80 3.59 6.33
N LEU A 157 18.75 2.74 5.31
CA LEU A 157 19.95 2.11 4.73
C LEU A 157 20.74 3.07 3.82
N ALA A 158 20.06 3.87 3.01
CA ALA A 158 20.70 4.82 2.09
C ALA A 158 21.46 5.93 2.83
N SER A 159 20.88 6.44 3.92
CA SER A 159 21.48 7.46 4.80
C SER A 159 22.53 6.90 5.78
N GLY A 160 22.72 5.58 5.83
CA GLY A 160 23.61 4.91 6.78
C GLY A 160 23.13 4.90 8.23
N ARG A 161 21.88 5.31 8.52
CA ARG A 161 21.28 5.24 9.86
C ARG A 161 21.12 3.81 10.37
N ILE A 162 21.05 2.84 9.46
CA ILE A 162 21.15 1.40 9.75
C ILE A 162 22.26 0.81 8.87
N SER A 163 23.16 0.03 9.47
CA SER A 163 24.17 -0.73 8.73
C SER A 163 23.54 -1.90 7.98
N THR A 164 24.12 -2.30 6.85
CA THR A 164 23.64 -3.47 6.07
C THR A 164 23.54 -4.72 6.96
N ARG A 165 24.53 -4.96 7.83
CA ARG A 165 24.54 -6.08 8.79
C ARG A 165 23.32 -6.03 9.73
N ASN A 166 23.02 -4.88 10.31
CA ASN A 166 21.88 -4.75 11.23
C ASN A 166 20.55 -4.91 10.49
N ALA A 167 20.42 -4.41 9.26
CA ALA A 167 19.25 -4.62 8.43
C ALA A 167 19.05 -6.10 8.08
N THR A 168 20.12 -6.84 7.77
CA THR A 168 20.06 -8.28 7.53
C THR A 168 19.66 -9.07 8.78
N LEU A 169 20.21 -8.73 9.95
CA LEU A 169 19.80 -9.35 11.22
C LEU A 169 18.33 -9.04 11.55
N PHE A 170 17.88 -7.82 11.26
CA PHE A 170 16.49 -7.43 11.44
C PHE A 170 15.56 -8.20 10.50
N LEU A 171 15.96 -8.38 9.22
CA LEU A 171 15.24 -9.23 8.27
C LEU A 171 15.16 -10.69 8.74
N ALA A 172 16.25 -11.23 9.30
CA ALA A 172 16.25 -12.55 9.91
C ALA A 172 15.24 -12.62 11.08
N GLY A 173 15.20 -11.60 11.94
CA GLY A 173 14.21 -11.51 13.00
C GLY A 173 12.76 -11.44 12.49
N GLN A 174 12.51 -10.67 11.43
CA GLN A 174 11.18 -10.58 10.80
C GLN A 174 10.75 -11.91 10.19
N THR A 175 11.65 -12.61 9.51
CA THR A 175 11.34 -13.91 8.89
C THR A 175 11.12 -15.00 9.94
N VAL A 176 11.88 -15.01 11.05
CA VAL A 176 11.62 -15.89 12.19
C VAL A 176 10.27 -15.58 12.83
N ALA A 177 9.92 -14.30 13.02
CA ALA A 177 8.61 -13.92 13.55
C ALA A 177 7.46 -14.31 12.61
N GLY A 178 7.64 -14.13 11.30
CA GLY A 178 6.70 -14.57 10.28
C GLY A 178 6.53 -16.09 10.25
N ALA A 179 7.62 -16.85 10.37
CA ALA A 179 7.58 -18.31 10.50
C ALA A 179 6.89 -18.77 11.79
N GLY A 180 7.11 -18.05 12.90
CA GLY A 180 6.39 -18.27 14.15
C GLY A 180 4.87 -18.13 13.98
N ILE A 181 4.41 -17.07 13.30
CA ILE A 181 2.98 -16.90 12.98
C ILE A 181 2.49 -18.01 12.06
N LEU A 182 3.26 -18.35 11.02
CA LEU A 182 2.90 -19.43 10.10
C LEU A 182 2.75 -20.77 10.86
N SER A 183 3.61 -21.05 11.84
CA SER A 183 3.54 -22.28 12.65
C SER A 183 2.28 -22.41 13.51
N LEU A 184 1.58 -21.30 13.76
CA LEU A 184 0.29 -21.30 14.46
C LEU A 184 -0.90 -21.59 13.51
N LEU A 185 -0.66 -21.63 12.20
CA LEU A 185 -1.67 -21.92 11.19
C LEU A 185 -1.66 -23.40 10.77
N PRO A 186 -2.76 -23.93 10.22
CA PRO A 186 -2.80 -25.29 9.70
C PRO A 186 -1.73 -25.55 8.63
N ALA A 187 -1.28 -26.82 8.52
CA ALA A 187 -0.22 -27.22 7.58
C ALA A 187 -0.54 -26.88 6.10
N GLY A 188 -1.83 -26.79 5.75
CA GLY A 188 -2.27 -26.32 4.43
C GLY A 188 -1.76 -24.91 4.09
N CYS A 189 -1.70 -24.01 5.07
CA CYS A 189 -1.11 -22.67 4.91
C CYS A 189 0.40 -22.74 4.67
N TRP A 190 1.10 -23.72 5.23
CA TRP A 190 2.56 -23.83 5.10
C TRP A 190 2.93 -24.21 3.67
N TRP A 191 2.30 -25.27 3.16
CA TRP A 191 2.55 -25.75 1.80
C TRP A 191 2.13 -24.71 0.76
N LEU A 192 0.95 -24.09 0.93
CA LEU A 192 0.50 -23.04 0.03
C LEU A 192 1.30 -21.73 0.17
N GLY A 193 1.88 -21.46 1.34
CA GLY A 193 2.79 -20.35 1.55
C GLY A 193 4.14 -20.59 0.85
N LEU A 194 4.68 -21.80 0.94
CA LEU A 194 5.91 -22.22 0.27
C LEU A 194 5.84 -22.04 -1.25
N THR A 195 4.69 -22.31 -1.88
CA THR A 195 4.52 -22.12 -3.34
C THR A 195 4.55 -20.66 -3.77
N SER A 196 4.35 -19.70 -2.86
CA SER A 196 4.49 -18.26 -3.17
C SER A 196 5.94 -17.79 -3.25
N LEU A 197 6.88 -18.50 -2.60
CA LEU A 197 8.26 -18.05 -2.43
C LEU A 197 9.00 -17.75 -3.74
N PRO A 198 8.88 -18.56 -4.82
CA PRO A 198 9.53 -18.24 -6.09
C PRO A 198 9.13 -16.87 -6.65
N ILE A 199 7.84 -16.49 -6.52
CA ILE A 199 7.35 -15.19 -6.99
C ILE A 199 7.81 -14.08 -6.04
N VAL A 200 7.72 -14.30 -4.71
CA VAL A 200 8.16 -13.34 -3.69
C VAL A 200 9.65 -12.99 -3.85
N PHE A 201 10.51 -13.97 -4.12
CA PHE A 201 11.95 -13.72 -4.29
C PHE A 201 12.27 -13.02 -5.61
N THR A 202 11.50 -13.27 -6.66
CA THR A 202 11.84 -12.78 -8.00
C THR A 202 11.17 -11.45 -8.35
N TYR A 203 10.02 -11.09 -7.75
CA TYR A 203 9.25 -9.91 -8.14
C TYR A 203 10.06 -8.59 -8.20
N PRO A 204 11.02 -8.28 -7.30
CA PRO A 204 11.76 -7.02 -7.36
C PRO A 204 12.62 -6.88 -8.62
N LEU A 205 12.95 -8.00 -9.28
CA LEU A 205 13.75 -8.03 -10.49
C LEU A 205 12.95 -7.67 -11.74
N PHE A 206 11.62 -7.81 -11.72
CA PHE A 206 10.76 -7.65 -12.91
C PHE A 206 10.82 -6.24 -13.49
N LYS A 207 11.07 -5.22 -12.66
CA LYS A 207 11.25 -3.83 -13.11
C LYS A 207 12.42 -3.65 -14.08
N ARG A 208 13.38 -4.58 -14.10
CA ARG A 208 14.58 -4.53 -14.94
C ARG A 208 14.36 -5.08 -16.36
N PHE A 209 13.43 -6.02 -16.55
CA PHE A 209 13.25 -6.70 -17.83
C PHE A 209 11.86 -6.56 -18.45
N THR A 210 10.80 -6.33 -17.67
CA THR A 210 9.43 -6.20 -18.18
C THR A 210 8.76 -4.88 -17.82
N TYR A 211 7.80 -4.46 -18.64
CA TYR A 211 6.88 -3.35 -18.36
C TYR A 211 5.73 -3.74 -17.41
N TYR A 212 5.71 -4.97 -16.90
CA TYR A 212 4.65 -5.48 -16.03
C TYR A 212 5.15 -5.91 -14.64
N PRO A 213 6.01 -5.15 -13.93
CA PRO A 213 6.37 -5.51 -12.56
C PRO A 213 5.15 -5.52 -11.61
N GLN A 214 4.12 -4.72 -11.92
CA GLN A 214 2.84 -4.73 -11.22
C GLN A 214 2.17 -6.10 -11.22
N ALA A 215 2.35 -6.89 -12.30
CA ALA A 215 1.78 -8.24 -12.40
C ALA A 215 2.44 -9.19 -11.40
N ALA A 216 3.78 -9.20 -11.37
CA ALA A 216 4.53 -10.01 -10.42
C ALA A 216 4.24 -9.58 -8.96
N LEU A 217 4.19 -8.28 -8.69
CA LEU A 217 3.79 -7.76 -7.38
C LEU A 217 2.39 -8.24 -7.01
N SER A 218 1.41 -8.09 -7.90
CA SER A 218 0.02 -8.48 -7.64
C SER A 218 -0.11 -9.95 -7.32
N ALA A 219 0.66 -10.81 -8.00
CA ALA A 219 0.67 -12.25 -7.73
C ALA A 219 1.10 -12.55 -6.28
N CYS A 220 2.26 -12.07 -5.84
CA CYS A 220 2.70 -12.34 -4.47
C CYS A 220 1.92 -11.56 -3.40
N PHE A 221 1.51 -10.33 -3.70
CA PHE A 221 0.95 -9.41 -2.72
C PHE A 221 -0.49 -9.70 -2.35
N THR A 222 -1.21 -10.47 -3.19
CA THR A 222 -2.61 -10.84 -2.97
C THR A 222 -2.79 -12.30 -2.58
N TRP A 223 -1.68 -13.03 -2.35
CA TRP A 223 -1.66 -14.45 -1.98
C TRP A 223 -2.47 -14.76 -0.70
N GLY A 224 -2.70 -13.75 0.14
CA GLY A 224 -3.59 -13.82 1.29
C GLY A 224 -5.02 -14.28 0.95
N ALA A 225 -5.52 -13.96 -0.25
CA ALA A 225 -6.83 -14.43 -0.73
C ALA A 225 -6.88 -15.95 -0.92
N LEU A 226 -5.74 -16.61 -1.10
CA LEU A 226 -5.64 -18.07 -1.12
C LEU A 226 -5.39 -18.62 0.29
N LEU A 227 -4.50 -18.00 1.07
CA LEU A 227 -4.12 -18.50 2.40
C LEU A 227 -5.23 -18.43 3.46
N GLY A 228 -6.20 -17.53 3.31
CA GLY A 228 -7.29 -17.37 4.28
C GLY A 228 -8.20 -18.59 4.42
N PHE A 229 -8.46 -19.32 3.33
CA PHE A 229 -9.31 -20.52 3.34
C PHE A 229 -8.70 -21.69 4.13
N PRO A 230 -7.46 -22.15 3.85
CA PRO A 230 -6.85 -23.21 4.63
C PRO A 230 -6.56 -22.78 6.07
N ALA A 231 -6.47 -21.48 6.35
CA ALA A 231 -6.39 -20.98 7.73
C ALA A 231 -7.68 -21.23 8.52
N MET A 232 -8.82 -21.27 7.83
CA MET A 232 -10.11 -21.68 8.36
C MET A 232 -10.38 -23.19 8.23
N GLY A 233 -9.41 -23.96 7.73
CA GLY A 233 -9.50 -25.42 7.63
C GLY A 233 -10.14 -25.97 6.35
N ILE A 234 -10.31 -25.15 5.31
CA ILE A 234 -10.95 -25.58 4.05
C ILE A 234 -10.13 -25.23 2.80
N PHE A 235 -10.37 -25.99 1.72
CA PHE A 235 -9.86 -25.72 0.38
C PHE A 235 -11.02 -25.66 -0.62
N ASP A 236 -11.71 -24.52 -0.68
CA ASP A 236 -12.75 -24.27 -1.68
C ASP A 236 -12.15 -23.63 -2.94
N TRP A 237 -11.49 -24.43 -3.77
CA TRP A 237 -10.85 -23.96 -5.01
C TRP A 237 -11.79 -23.16 -5.93
N PRO A 238 -13.06 -23.57 -6.16
CA PRO A 238 -14.05 -22.79 -6.87
C PRO A 238 -14.22 -21.35 -6.36
N THR A 239 -14.15 -21.09 -5.06
CA THR A 239 -14.24 -19.72 -4.52
C THR A 239 -12.88 -19.03 -4.41
N MET A 240 -11.85 -19.78 -3.99
CA MET A 240 -10.48 -19.29 -3.78
C MET A 240 -9.88 -18.67 -5.03
N ILE A 241 -9.97 -19.38 -6.18
CA ILE A 241 -9.32 -18.95 -7.41
C ILE A 241 -9.92 -17.65 -7.97
N PRO A 242 -11.25 -17.51 -8.12
CA PRO A 242 -11.84 -16.25 -8.56
C PRO A 242 -11.59 -15.11 -7.58
N LEU A 243 -11.65 -15.36 -6.26
CA LEU A 243 -11.34 -14.31 -5.27
C LEU A 243 -9.88 -13.83 -5.41
N TYR A 244 -8.92 -14.75 -5.52
CA TYR A 244 -7.52 -14.43 -5.74
C TYR A 244 -7.30 -13.66 -7.04
N LEU A 245 -7.83 -14.15 -8.17
CA LEU A 245 -7.69 -13.46 -9.45
C LEU A 245 -8.34 -12.07 -9.44
N GLY A 246 -9.48 -11.91 -8.77
CA GLY A 246 -10.09 -10.60 -8.57
C GLY A 246 -9.20 -9.66 -7.74
N THR A 247 -8.62 -10.14 -6.64
CA THR A 247 -7.70 -9.36 -5.82
C THR A 247 -6.41 -9.01 -6.57
N TYR A 248 -5.92 -9.92 -7.41
CA TYR A 248 -4.80 -9.70 -8.31
C TYR A 248 -5.10 -8.56 -9.30
N LEU A 249 -6.27 -8.56 -9.94
CA LEU A 249 -6.70 -7.47 -10.84
C LEU A 249 -6.90 -6.14 -10.11
N TRP A 250 -7.36 -6.20 -8.86
CA TRP A 250 -7.45 -5.02 -8.00
C TRP A 250 -6.08 -4.40 -7.74
N CYS A 251 -5.10 -5.25 -7.38
CA CYS A 251 -3.72 -4.85 -7.16
C CYS A 251 -3.08 -4.27 -8.41
N MET A 252 -3.28 -4.92 -9.56
CA MET A 252 -2.87 -4.37 -10.86
C MET A 252 -3.41 -2.96 -11.07
N THR A 253 -4.67 -2.73 -10.72
CA THR A 253 -5.33 -1.43 -10.91
C THR A 253 -4.75 -0.36 -9.99
N TYR A 254 -4.73 -0.59 -8.67
CA TYR A 254 -4.26 0.45 -7.75
C TYR A 254 -2.74 0.67 -7.83
N ASP A 255 -1.95 -0.36 -8.12
CA ASP A 255 -0.49 -0.24 -8.19
C ASP A 255 -0.05 0.41 -9.51
N THR A 256 -0.81 0.21 -10.59
CA THR A 256 -0.60 0.99 -11.82
C THR A 256 -0.91 2.48 -11.60
N ILE A 257 -2.00 2.82 -10.91
CA ILE A 257 -2.30 4.22 -10.54
C ILE A 257 -1.17 4.77 -9.66
N TYR A 258 -0.68 3.98 -8.71
CA TYR A 258 0.45 4.36 -7.87
C TYR A 258 1.70 4.68 -8.71
N ALA A 259 2.03 3.83 -9.69
CA ALA A 259 3.19 3.99 -10.57
C ALA A 259 3.14 5.27 -11.44
N HIS A 260 1.96 5.81 -11.75
CA HIS A 260 1.86 7.10 -12.45
C HIS A 260 2.44 8.28 -11.65
N GLN A 261 2.61 8.16 -10.32
CA GLN A 261 3.30 9.18 -9.51
C GLN A 261 4.75 9.38 -9.93
N ASP A 262 5.42 8.29 -10.31
CA ASP A 262 6.85 8.26 -10.56
C ASP A 262 7.19 8.25 -12.06
N LYS A 263 6.18 8.28 -12.93
CA LYS A 263 6.31 8.19 -14.40
C LYS A 263 7.42 9.05 -15.00
N LYS A 264 7.52 10.32 -14.59
CA LYS A 264 8.55 11.25 -15.10
C LYS A 264 9.97 10.85 -14.68
N TYR A 265 10.12 10.30 -13.49
CA TYR A 265 11.40 9.84 -12.95
C TYR A 265 11.77 8.48 -13.53
N ASP A 266 10.80 7.57 -13.65
CA ASP A 266 10.99 6.24 -14.22
C ASP A 266 11.51 6.29 -15.66
N ILE A 267 10.99 7.21 -16.49
CA ILE A 267 11.49 7.43 -17.86
C ILE A 267 12.98 7.79 -17.84
N LYS A 268 13.39 8.71 -16.96
CA LYS A 268 14.80 9.14 -16.87
C LYS A 268 15.71 8.04 -16.33
N ALA A 269 15.20 7.21 -15.43
CA ALA A 269 15.94 6.11 -14.81
C ALA A 269 15.93 4.81 -15.62
N GLY A 270 15.21 4.77 -16.76
CA GLY A 270 15.04 3.54 -17.56
C GLY A 270 14.23 2.45 -16.84
N ILE A 271 13.44 2.81 -15.82
CA ILE A 271 12.62 1.87 -15.05
C ILE A 271 11.32 1.62 -15.82
N LYS A 272 10.98 0.35 -16.02
CA LYS A 272 9.78 -0.07 -16.76
C LYS A 272 8.60 -0.27 -15.79
N SER A 273 7.39 0.13 -16.21
CA SER A 273 6.16 -0.03 -15.42
C SER A 273 4.91 -0.04 -16.29
N THR A 274 3.79 -0.56 -15.78
CA THR A 274 2.50 -0.55 -16.51
C THR A 274 2.01 0.86 -16.79
N ALA A 275 2.38 1.83 -15.94
CA ALA A 275 2.10 3.24 -16.18
C ALA A 275 2.75 3.77 -17.48
N LEU A 276 3.94 3.26 -17.82
CA LEU A 276 4.62 3.55 -19.08
C LEU A 276 4.06 2.70 -20.23
N ALA A 277 3.80 1.42 -19.98
CA ALA A 277 3.29 0.48 -20.99
C ALA A 277 1.91 0.89 -21.52
N TRP A 278 0.99 1.22 -20.60
CA TRP A 278 -0.39 1.56 -20.92
C TRP A 278 -0.54 3.04 -21.28
N GLY A 279 0.30 3.91 -20.72
CA GLY A 279 0.31 5.33 -21.03
C GLY A 279 -1.09 5.96 -20.95
N LYS A 280 -1.54 6.54 -22.06
CA LYS A 280 -2.87 7.19 -22.17
C LYS A 280 -4.04 6.20 -22.05
N ASN A 281 -3.82 4.92 -22.35
CA ASN A 281 -4.84 3.87 -22.28
C ASN A 281 -5.05 3.32 -20.86
N THR A 282 -4.26 3.76 -19.86
CA THR A 282 -4.32 3.25 -18.48
C THR A 282 -5.74 3.22 -17.94
N LYS A 283 -6.50 4.32 -18.04
CA LYS A 283 -7.88 4.36 -17.52
C LYS A 283 -8.76 3.30 -18.17
N LYS A 284 -8.73 3.19 -19.51
CA LYS A 284 -9.53 2.22 -20.26
C LYS A 284 -9.20 0.79 -19.83
N ILE A 285 -7.91 0.47 -19.70
CA ILE A 285 -7.47 -0.86 -19.24
C ILE A 285 -7.92 -1.10 -17.79
N CYS A 286 -7.70 -0.14 -16.88
CA CYS A 286 -8.14 -0.26 -15.49
C CYS A 286 -9.67 -0.45 -15.36
N PHE A 287 -10.48 0.19 -16.20
CA PHE A 287 -11.93 -0.08 -16.25
C PHE A 287 -12.23 -1.51 -16.68
N GLY A 288 -11.53 -2.04 -17.69
CA GLY A 288 -11.66 -3.44 -18.11
C GLY A 288 -11.24 -4.42 -17.02
N LEU A 289 -10.09 -4.17 -16.37
CA LEU A 289 -9.63 -4.97 -15.23
C LEU A 289 -10.63 -4.92 -14.06
N SER A 290 -11.22 -3.75 -13.81
CA SER A 290 -12.24 -3.55 -12.77
C SER A 290 -13.53 -4.32 -13.06
N ALA A 291 -13.97 -4.35 -14.31
CA ALA A 291 -15.13 -5.15 -14.72
C ALA A 291 -14.85 -6.64 -14.53
N ALA A 292 -13.71 -7.13 -15.03
CA ALA A 292 -13.30 -8.53 -14.84
C ALA A 292 -13.13 -8.89 -13.36
N GLN A 293 -12.55 -8.00 -12.56
CA GLN A 293 -12.44 -8.15 -11.11
C GLN A 293 -13.81 -8.33 -10.44
N LEU A 294 -14.77 -7.45 -10.74
CA LEU A 294 -16.11 -7.55 -10.16
C LEU A 294 -16.81 -8.83 -10.58
N SER A 295 -16.67 -9.26 -11.85
CA SER A 295 -17.17 -10.55 -12.31
C SER A 295 -16.57 -11.72 -11.54
N LEU A 296 -15.26 -11.71 -11.28
CA LEU A 296 -14.58 -12.75 -10.51
C LEU A 296 -15.04 -12.78 -9.04
N TYR A 297 -15.26 -11.63 -8.43
CA TYR A 297 -15.86 -11.58 -7.08
C TYR A 297 -17.31 -12.08 -7.08
N THR A 298 -18.10 -11.76 -8.10
CA THR A 298 -19.44 -12.34 -8.26
C THR A 298 -19.38 -13.86 -8.37
N ILE A 299 -18.44 -14.42 -9.15
CA ILE A 299 -18.26 -15.88 -9.26
C ILE A 299 -17.87 -16.47 -7.90
N ALA A 300 -16.94 -15.87 -7.16
CA ALA A 300 -16.61 -16.30 -5.81
C ALA A 300 -17.84 -16.28 -4.88
N GLY A 301 -18.66 -15.23 -4.96
CA GLY A 301 -19.91 -15.13 -4.21
C GLY A 301 -20.94 -16.21 -4.59
N ILE A 302 -21.02 -16.58 -5.87
CA ILE A 302 -21.90 -17.67 -6.33
C ILE A 302 -21.41 -19.01 -5.78
N ASN A 303 -20.11 -19.29 -5.91
CA ASN A 303 -19.51 -20.57 -5.51
C ASN A 303 -19.56 -20.79 -4.00
N SER A 304 -19.33 -19.74 -3.20
CA SER A 304 -19.48 -19.76 -1.73
C SER A 304 -20.93 -19.72 -1.24
N GLY A 305 -21.92 -19.57 -2.15
CA GLY A 305 -23.33 -19.43 -1.78
C GLY A 305 -23.68 -18.10 -1.10
N LEU A 306 -22.80 -17.10 -1.17
CA LEU A 306 -22.96 -15.78 -0.53
C LEU A 306 -23.56 -14.72 -1.45
N ILE A 307 -23.75 -14.99 -2.75
CA ILE A 307 -24.15 -13.95 -3.71
C ILE A 307 -25.48 -13.26 -3.38
N LEU A 308 -26.41 -13.98 -2.73
CA LEU A 308 -27.70 -13.43 -2.27
C LEU A 308 -27.64 -12.86 -0.85
N GLY A 309 -26.51 -13.02 -0.15
CA GLY A 309 -26.28 -12.46 1.17
C GLY A 309 -26.25 -10.93 1.13
N PRO A 310 -27.03 -10.23 1.98
CA PRO A 310 -27.12 -8.78 1.95
C PRO A 310 -25.77 -8.09 2.20
N GLY A 311 -24.91 -8.68 3.04
CA GLY A 311 -23.57 -8.17 3.31
C GLY A 311 -22.65 -8.33 2.10
N PHE A 312 -22.61 -9.52 1.47
CA PHE A 312 -21.77 -9.74 0.29
C PHE A 312 -22.21 -8.85 -0.88
N LEU A 313 -23.50 -8.87 -1.22
CA LEU A 313 -24.06 -8.12 -2.34
C LEU A 313 -23.92 -6.61 -2.15
N GLY A 314 -24.28 -6.10 -0.96
CA GLY A 314 -24.13 -4.69 -0.61
C GLY A 314 -22.66 -4.25 -0.60
N GLY A 315 -21.78 -5.09 -0.06
CA GLY A 315 -20.34 -4.88 -0.07
C GLY A 315 -19.76 -4.78 -1.47
N LEU A 316 -20.15 -5.70 -2.37
CA LEU A 316 -19.71 -5.70 -3.76
C LEU A 316 -20.22 -4.47 -4.54
N ALA A 317 -21.47 -4.05 -4.30
CA ALA A 317 -22.03 -2.84 -4.90
C ALA A 317 -21.27 -1.58 -4.45
N ILE A 318 -20.99 -1.45 -3.16
CA ILE A 318 -20.18 -0.35 -2.61
C ILE A 318 -18.76 -0.39 -3.21
N PHE A 319 -18.15 -1.57 -3.30
CA PHE A 319 -16.82 -1.74 -3.91
C PHE A 319 -16.81 -1.22 -5.35
N GLY A 320 -17.76 -1.67 -6.18
CA GLY A 320 -17.90 -1.25 -7.57
C GLY A 320 -18.13 0.25 -7.72
N TYR A 321 -19.05 0.83 -6.94
CA TYR A 321 -19.31 2.27 -6.93
C TYR A 321 -18.05 3.09 -6.62
N ARG A 322 -17.29 2.69 -5.59
CA ARG A 322 -16.06 3.37 -5.18
C ARG A 322 -14.98 3.27 -6.25
N LEU A 323 -14.82 2.08 -6.85
CA LEU A 323 -13.83 1.81 -7.89
C LEU A 323 -14.11 2.64 -9.15
N ILE A 324 -15.35 2.62 -9.65
CA ILE A 324 -15.78 3.43 -10.81
C ILE A 324 -15.59 4.92 -10.53
N THR A 325 -16.03 5.39 -9.36
CA THR A 325 -15.90 6.81 -8.99
C THR A 325 -14.43 7.24 -8.92
N MET A 326 -13.55 6.41 -8.34
CA MET A 326 -12.12 6.67 -8.27
C MET A 326 -11.49 6.73 -9.67
N LEU A 327 -11.74 5.74 -10.53
CA LEU A 327 -11.17 5.65 -11.87
C LEU A 327 -11.64 6.78 -12.80
N SER A 328 -12.91 7.17 -12.69
CA SER A 328 -13.46 8.30 -13.43
C SER A 328 -12.76 9.61 -13.06
N LYS A 329 -12.56 9.85 -11.76
CA LYS A 329 -12.07 11.13 -11.23
C LYS A 329 -10.55 11.28 -11.23
N VAL A 330 -9.78 10.20 -11.13
CA VAL A 330 -8.32 10.30 -10.97
C VAL A 330 -7.65 10.97 -12.17
N ASN A 331 -6.84 11.99 -11.93
CA ASN A 331 -5.93 12.57 -12.92
C ASN A 331 -4.59 11.85 -12.87
N LEU A 332 -4.28 11.04 -13.89
CA LEU A 332 -3.06 10.23 -13.93
C LEU A 332 -1.78 11.06 -14.16
N ASP A 333 -1.91 12.32 -14.57
CA ASP A 333 -0.76 13.22 -14.74
C ASP A 333 -0.45 14.05 -13.48
N ASP A 334 -1.28 13.95 -12.43
CA ASP A 334 -1.06 14.59 -11.12
C ASP A 334 -0.65 13.53 -10.06
N PRO A 335 0.64 13.53 -9.62
CA PRO A 335 1.11 12.61 -8.58
C PRO A 335 0.32 12.69 -7.27
N LYS A 336 -0.17 13.88 -6.88
CA LYS A 336 -0.96 14.01 -5.64
C LYS A 336 -2.30 13.30 -5.78
N ASP A 337 -2.91 13.39 -6.95
CA ASP A 337 -4.19 12.76 -7.22
C ASP A 337 -4.07 11.23 -7.36
N CYS A 338 -3.00 10.76 -8.01
CA CYS A 338 -2.63 9.33 -8.03
C CYS A 338 -2.42 8.79 -6.61
N ARG A 339 -1.71 9.53 -5.75
CA ARG A 339 -1.54 9.16 -4.34
C ARG A 339 -2.88 9.07 -3.60
N ARG A 340 -3.76 10.05 -3.80
CA ARG A 340 -5.10 10.08 -3.20
C ARG A 340 -5.93 8.87 -3.65
N ALA A 341 -5.94 8.57 -4.95
CA ALA A 341 -6.64 7.42 -5.51
C ALA A 341 -6.09 6.09 -4.97
N PHE A 342 -4.75 5.93 -4.94
CA PHE A 342 -4.11 4.75 -4.33
C PHE A 342 -4.54 4.55 -2.87
N LEU A 343 -4.47 5.59 -2.05
CA LEU A 343 -4.88 5.54 -0.63
C LEU A 343 -6.38 5.21 -0.46
N ALA A 344 -7.24 5.66 -1.38
CA ALA A 344 -8.67 5.39 -1.31
C ALA A 344 -9.01 3.89 -1.37
N ASN A 345 -8.11 3.05 -1.89
CA ASN A 345 -8.29 1.60 -1.96
C ASN A 345 -8.29 0.93 -0.58
N ILE A 346 -7.61 1.50 0.42
CA ILE A 346 -7.71 1.00 1.81
C ILE A 346 -9.17 0.99 2.24
N ASN A 347 -9.84 2.14 2.08
CA ASN A 347 -11.24 2.28 2.46
C ASN A 347 -12.14 1.37 1.62
N THR A 348 -11.91 1.28 0.30
CA THR A 348 -12.66 0.37 -0.57
C THR A 348 -12.61 -1.07 -0.07
N GLY A 349 -11.44 -1.55 0.34
CA GLY A 349 -11.34 -2.89 0.89
C GLY A 349 -11.87 -3.03 2.33
N LEU A 350 -11.76 -1.99 3.16
CA LEU A 350 -12.36 -1.99 4.50
C LEU A 350 -13.89 -2.08 4.42
N TYR A 351 -14.54 -1.33 3.54
CA TYR A 351 -15.99 -1.42 3.34
C TYR A 351 -16.43 -2.83 2.97
N PHE A 352 -15.69 -3.50 2.07
CA PHE A 352 -16.00 -4.88 1.71
C PHE A 352 -15.75 -5.85 2.87
N SER A 353 -14.69 -5.64 3.65
CA SER A 353 -14.40 -6.43 4.86
C SER A 353 -15.51 -6.29 5.91
N TYR A 354 -15.98 -5.07 6.17
CA TYR A 354 -17.08 -4.84 7.10
C TYR A 354 -18.39 -5.45 6.62
N ALA A 355 -18.66 -5.39 5.32
CA ALA A 355 -19.86 -5.99 4.73
C ALA A 355 -19.83 -7.53 4.81
N LEU A 356 -18.68 -8.16 4.56
CA LEU A 356 -18.47 -9.61 4.76
C LEU A 356 -18.55 -10.00 6.24
N PHE A 357 -18.02 -9.17 7.14
CA PHE A 357 -18.11 -9.43 8.57
C PHE A 357 -19.56 -9.32 9.06
N PHE A 358 -20.33 -8.37 8.53
CA PHE A 358 -21.76 -8.28 8.78
C PHE A 358 -22.51 -9.52 8.28
N GLU A 359 -22.20 -10.02 7.06
CA GLU A 359 -22.74 -11.28 6.54
C GLU A 359 -22.42 -12.46 7.46
N TYR A 360 -21.17 -12.53 7.95
CA TYR A 360 -20.73 -13.55 8.89
C TYR A 360 -21.53 -13.52 10.19
N LEU A 361 -21.75 -12.32 10.77
CA LEU A 361 -22.57 -12.18 11.98
C LEU A 361 -24.02 -12.59 11.71
N LEU A 362 -24.60 -12.22 10.57
CA LEU A 362 -25.96 -12.64 10.23
C LEU A 362 -26.09 -14.16 10.23
N LYS A 363 -25.24 -14.87 9.48
CA LYS A 363 -25.29 -16.34 9.38
C LYS A 363 -24.86 -17.08 10.65
N SER A 364 -24.12 -16.43 11.55
CA SER A 364 -23.68 -17.05 12.80
C SER A 364 -24.73 -16.95 13.91
N PHE A 365 -25.64 -15.97 13.84
CA PHE A 365 -26.60 -15.67 14.91
C PHE A 365 -28.07 -15.76 14.49
N PHE A 366 -28.37 -15.84 13.19
CA PHE A 366 -29.71 -15.98 12.62
C PHE A 366 -29.69 -17.04 11.51
#